data_AF-A0AAV2JHC9-F1
#
_entry.id   AF-A0AAV2JHC9-F1
#
_cell.length_a   1.000
_cell.length_b   1.000
_cell.length_c   1.000
_cell.angle_alpha   90.00
_cell.angle_beta   90.00
_cell.angle_gamma   90.00
#
_symmetry.space_group_name_H-M   'P 1'
#
loop_
_entity.id
_entity.type
_entity.pdbx_description
1 polymer ?
#
loop_
_entity_poly.entity_id
_entity_poly.type
_entity_poly.pdbx_seq_one_letter_code
_entity_poly.pdbx_strand_id
1 'polypeptide(L)'
;MALRCTSSQLLSFNHSAPPTLDLISTMQQHCLLRRRPYIHRSSRRKYILHSSTETGIPSLWTDHNTRHLGNFQLVDHHNQILSSCLNQFAPLKTATVSFSTSAPWYTPDRHNLKKKRRQLERLRTKTGLTAHAEANKYFTNTYNTALKSARSDYFSQLIRSNSSHSRTLFSTFARLTKPIDNITSTFTTDKCNNYLSFFHSKIHTVPCTALPLTISPLKPISLSTYPEITGFPPSPCSQQPTPPSSSPT
;
A
#
# COMPACT_ATOMS: atom_id res chain seq x y z
N MET A 1 -25.86 14.19 -26.19
CA MET A 1 -27.01 14.85 -25.53
C MET A 1 -26.47 16.07 -24.78
N ALA A 2 -26.60 17.27 -25.36
CA ALA A 2 -26.09 18.49 -24.74
C ALA A 2 -27.17 19.09 -23.82
N LEU A 3 -26.88 19.22 -22.53
CA LEU A 3 -27.78 19.84 -21.57
C LEU A 3 -27.75 21.36 -21.80
N ARG A 4 -28.85 21.89 -22.35
CA ARG A 4 -29.07 23.34 -22.48
C ARG A 4 -29.67 23.84 -21.17
N CYS A 5 -28.86 24.49 -20.35
CA CYS A 5 -29.26 25.15 -19.12
C CYS A 5 -29.18 26.67 -19.34
N THR A 6 -30.21 27.42 -18.95
CA THR A 6 -30.21 28.88 -19.01
C THR A 6 -29.53 29.49 -17.79
N SER A 7 -29.01 30.71 -17.89
CA SER A 7 -28.31 31.39 -16.77
C SER A 7 -29.22 31.56 -15.52
N SER A 8 -30.51 31.75 -15.73
CA SER A 8 -31.52 31.79 -14.65
C SER A 8 -31.69 30.45 -13.94
N GLN A 9 -31.50 29.32 -14.63
CA GLN A 9 -31.53 27.98 -14.02
C GLN A 9 -30.29 27.70 -13.17
N LEU A 10 -29.13 28.32 -13.47
CA LEU A 10 -27.94 28.19 -12.63
C LEU A 10 -28.06 28.98 -11.32
N LEU A 11 -28.68 30.16 -11.36
CA LEU A 11 -28.85 30.99 -10.15
C LEU A 11 -29.81 30.35 -9.14
N SER A 12 -30.81 29.58 -9.58
CA SER A 12 -31.75 28.93 -8.65
C SER A 12 -31.10 27.83 -7.81
N PHE A 13 -30.01 27.21 -8.28
CA PHE A 13 -29.25 26.22 -7.51
C PHE A 13 -28.42 26.82 -6.36
N ASN A 14 -28.09 28.12 -6.42
CA ASN A 14 -27.33 28.79 -5.37
C ASN A 14 -28.18 29.18 -4.14
N HIS A 15 -29.51 29.24 -4.29
CA HIS A 15 -30.42 29.70 -3.25
C HIS A 15 -31.23 28.58 -2.57
N SER A 16 -31.15 27.34 -3.07
CA SER A 16 -31.63 26.18 -2.34
C SER A 16 -30.56 25.72 -1.37
N ALA A 17 -30.87 25.71 -0.06
CA ALA A 17 -30.09 24.94 0.90
C ALA A 17 -29.92 23.52 0.34
N PRO A 18 -28.70 22.97 0.27
CA PRO A 18 -28.51 21.66 -0.31
C PRO A 18 -29.37 20.67 0.48
N PRO A 19 -30.19 19.83 -0.18
CA PRO A 19 -30.80 18.71 0.51
C PRO A 19 -29.67 17.96 1.22
N THR A 20 -29.93 17.49 2.44
CA THR A 20 -29.04 16.65 3.24
C THR A 20 -28.82 15.32 2.54
N LEU A 21 -28.17 15.37 1.37
CA LEU A 21 -27.81 14.22 0.58
C LEU A 21 -26.63 13.60 1.30
N ASP A 22 -26.86 12.36 1.70
CA ASP A 22 -25.89 11.50 2.33
C ASP A 22 -24.60 11.53 1.49
N LEU A 23 -23.58 12.25 1.99
CA LEU A 23 -22.33 12.59 1.28
C LEU A 23 -21.67 11.33 0.70
N ILE A 24 -21.88 10.20 1.36
CA ILE A 24 -21.37 8.89 0.96
C ILE A 24 -22.05 8.39 -0.32
N SER A 25 -23.36 8.62 -0.47
CA SER A 25 -24.16 8.21 -1.63
C SER A 25 -23.80 9.02 -2.87
N THR A 26 -23.65 10.34 -2.72
CA THR A 26 -23.22 11.22 -3.82
C THR A 26 -21.79 10.94 -4.28
N MET A 27 -20.87 10.68 -3.33
CA MET A 27 -19.49 10.27 -3.67
C MET A 27 -19.41 8.92 -4.40
N GLN A 28 -20.34 8.00 -4.12
CA GLN A 28 -20.45 6.72 -4.84
C GLN A 28 -20.97 6.91 -6.26
N GLN A 29 -22.03 7.71 -6.45
CA GLN A 29 -22.59 8.01 -7.79
C GLN A 29 -21.57 8.65 -8.73
N HIS A 30 -20.75 9.57 -8.20
CA HIS A 30 -19.77 10.29 -9.02
C HIS A 30 -18.40 9.58 -9.12
N CYS A 31 -18.28 8.33 -8.66
CA CYS A 31 -17.02 7.55 -8.68
C CYS A 31 -15.82 8.29 -8.04
N LEU A 32 -16.06 9.25 -7.14
CA LEU A 32 -15.03 10.09 -6.53
C LEU A 32 -14.35 9.43 -5.31
N LEU A 33 -14.74 8.19 -4.98
CA LEU A 33 -14.04 7.41 -3.97
C LEU A 33 -12.57 7.25 -4.36
N ARG A 34 -11.66 7.60 -3.44
CA ARG A 34 -10.22 7.36 -3.58
C ARG A 34 -9.98 5.94 -4.11
N ARG A 35 -9.54 5.83 -5.37
CA ARG A 35 -9.05 4.56 -5.92
C ARG A 35 -8.00 4.03 -4.96
N ARG A 36 -8.18 2.77 -4.52
CA ARG A 36 -7.20 2.15 -3.62
C ARG A 36 -5.84 2.19 -4.32
N PRO A 37 -4.79 2.74 -3.67
CA PRO A 37 -3.47 2.75 -4.28
C PRO A 37 -3.08 1.31 -4.63
N TYR A 38 -2.58 1.12 -5.84
CA TYR A 38 -2.00 -0.14 -6.26
C TYR A 38 -0.81 -0.45 -5.34
N ILE A 39 -0.94 -1.49 -4.53
CA ILE A 39 0.15 -1.99 -3.70
C ILE A 39 0.74 -3.18 -4.45
N HIS A 40 1.90 -3.00 -5.06
CA HIS A 40 2.67 -4.11 -5.63
C HIS A 40 3.01 -5.08 -4.49
N ARG A 41 2.28 -6.19 -4.40
CA ARG A 41 2.64 -7.30 -3.52
C ARG A 41 3.68 -8.10 -4.27
N SER A 42 4.96 -7.87 -3.97
CA SER A 42 5.98 -8.86 -4.32
C SER A 42 5.50 -10.23 -3.85
N SER A 43 5.64 -11.22 -4.72
CA SER A 43 5.18 -12.59 -4.52
C SER A 43 5.75 -13.13 -3.21
N ARG A 44 4.95 -13.13 -2.14
CA ARG A 44 5.29 -13.78 -0.86
C ARG A 44 5.08 -15.29 -0.98
N ARG A 45 5.66 -15.92 -1.99
CA ARG A 45 5.83 -17.37 -2.00
C ARG A 45 6.86 -17.70 -0.92
N LYS A 46 6.37 -18.24 0.19
CA LYS A 46 7.21 -18.83 1.24
C LYS A 46 7.58 -20.22 0.74
N TYR A 47 8.75 -20.37 0.15
CA TYR A 47 9.26 -21.68 -0.23
C TYR A 47 9.63 -22.42 1.06
N ILE A 48 9.00 -23.57 1.30
CA ILE A 48 9.37 -24.51 2.36
C ILE A 48 10.31 -25.51 1.68
N LEU A 49 11.59 -25.47 2.03
CA LEU A 49 12.56 -26.48 1.61
C LEU A 49 12.32 -27.74 2.45
N HIS A 50 11.79 -28.79 1.84
CA HIS A 50 11.84 -30.13 2.42
C HIS A 50 13.26 -30.68 2.17
N SER A 51 14.06 -30.78 3.23
CA SER A 51 15.48 -31.18 3.18
C SER A 51 15.68 -32.70 3.10
N SER A 52 14.88 -33.40 2.30
CA SER A 52 14.88 -34.88 2.28
C SER A 52 14.95 -35.50 0.88
N THR A 53 15.47 -34.77 -0.11
CA THR A 53 15.83 -35.35 -1.41
C THR A 53 17.29 -35.08 -1.69
N GLU A 54 18.10 -36.15 -1.70
CA GLU A 54 19.53 -36.14 -2.06
C GLU A 54 19.81 -35.67 -3.50
N THR A 55 18.77 -35.38 -4.28
CA THR A 55 18.89 -34.70 -5.57
C THR A 55 18.51 -33.23 -5.38
N GLY A 56 19.52 -32.36 -5.43
CA GLY A 56 19.34 -30.91 -5.35
C GLY A 56 18.34 -30.39 -6.38
N ILE A 57 17.68 -29.27 -6.04
CA ILE A 57 16.66 -28.62 -6.88
C ILE A 57 17.24 -28.41 -8.29
N PRO A 58 16.66 -29.04 -9.35
CA PRO A 58 17.12 -28.78 -10.69
C PRO A 58 16.77 -27.33 -11.04
N SER A 59 17.78 -26.50 -11.29
CA SER A 59 17.57 -25.15 -11.78
C SER A 59 16.82 -25.23 -13.12
N LEU A 60 15.83 -24.35 -13.30
CA LEU A 60 15.07 -24.19 -14.55
C LEU A 60 15.95 -23.89 -15.78
N TRP A 61 17.22 -23.52 -15.55
CA TRP A 61 18.20 -23.17 -16.58
C TRP A 61 19.29 -24.22 -16.78
N THR A 62 19.15 -25.40 -16.17
CA THR A 62 20.19 -26.44 -16.26
C THR A 62 19.89 -27.40 -17.41
N ASP A 63 20.57 -27.21 -18.53
CA ASP A 63 20.66 -28.23 -19.56
C ASP A 63 21.50 -29.42 -19.06
N HIS A 64 21.16 -30.62 -19.49
CA HIS A 64 21.48 -31.89 -18.83
C HIS A 64 22.91 -32.36 -19.19
N ASN A 65 23.65 -31.52 -19.91
CA ASN A 65 24.91 -31.90 -20.54
C ASN A 65 26.17 -31.42 -19.78
N THR A 66 26.02 -30.75 -18.64
CA THR A 66 27.18 -30.15 -17.95
C THR A 66 27.64 -30.98 -16.76
N ARG A 67 28.06 -32.22 -17.02
CA ARG A 67 28.85 -33.02 -16.06
C ARG A 67 30.32 -32.57 -16.04
N HIS A 68 30.57 -31.29 -15.76
CA HIS A 68 31.93 -30.80 -15.56
C HIS A 68 32.11 -30.24 -14.16
N LEU A 69 32.87 -30.97 -13.35
CA LEU A 69 33.25 -30.71 -11.96
C LEU A 69 34.00 -29.36 -11.77
N GLY A 70 34.25 -28.60 -12.84
CA GLY A 70 34.89 -27.29 -12.84
C GLY A 70 33.95 -26.07 -12.72
N ASN A 71 32.63 -26.23 -12.88
CA ASN A 71 31.72 -25.07 -12.85
C ASN A 71 31.45 -24.53 -11.44
N PHE A 72 31.62 -25.36 -10.41
CA PHE A 72 31.41 -24.94 -9.02
C PHE A 72 32.47 -23.93 -8.58
N GLN A 73 33.72 -24.13 -8.99
CA GLN A 73 34.84 -23.22 -8.65
C GLN A 73 34.66 -21.81 -9.24
N LEU A 74 34.15 -21.71 -10.47
CA LEU A 74 33.86 -20.42 -11.10
C LEU A 74 32.71 -19.70 -10.38
N VAL A 75 31.65 -20.44 -10.04
CA VAL A 75 30.50 -19.89 -9.31
C VAL A 75 30.91 -19.43 -7.91
N ASP A 76 31.74 -20.19 -7.21
CA ASP A 76 32.26 -19.82 -5.90
C ASP A 76 33.15 -18.58 -5.96
N HIS A 77 34.08 -18.54 -6.91
CA HIS A 77 34.94 -17.38 -7.10
C HIS A 77 34.13 -16.11 -7.40
N HIS A 78 33.12 -16.22 -8.26
CA HIS A 78 32.21 -15.12 -8.56
C HIS A 78 31.42 -14.67 -7.32
N ASN A 79 30.87 -15.61 -6.54
CA ASN A 79 30.16 -15.31 -5.30
C ASN A 79 31.06 -14.66 -4.24
N GLN A 80 32.33 -15.08 -4.16
CA GLN A 80 33.33 -14.48 -3.28
C GLN A 80 33.66 -13.05 -3.68
N ILE A 81 33.89 -12.77 -4.97
CA ILE A 81 34.15 -11.42 -5.47
C ILE A 81 32.95 -10.50 -5.19
N LEU A 82 31.74 -10.96 -5.51
CA LEU A 82 30.54 -10.18 -5.24
C LEU A 82 30.35 -9.89 -3.75
N SER A 83 30.56 -10.91 -2.91
CA SER A 83 30.45 -10.75 -1.44
C SER A 83 31.51 -9.79 -0.91
N SER A 84 32.74 -9.87 -1.42
CA SER A 84 33.84 -8.96 -1.05
C SER A 84 33.52 -7.51 -1.45
N CYS A 85 33.07 -7.30 -2.69
CA CYS A 85 32.67 -5.99 -3.19
C CYS A 85 31.50 -5.40 -2.39
N LEU A 86 30.47 -6.21 -2.11
CA LEU A 86 29.36 -5.80 -1.26
C LEU A 86 29.80 -5.47 0.16
N ASN A 87 30.68 -6.26 0.77
CA ASN A 87 31.19 -5.97 2.11
C ASN A 87 32.06 -4.71 2.14
N GLN A 88 32.78 -4.39 1.05
CA GLN A 88 33.59 -3.19 0.94
C GLN A 88 32.75 -1.91 0.81
N PHE A 89 31.75 -1.91 -0.09
CA PHE A 89 30.95 -0.71 -0.38
C PHE A 89 29.67 -0.59 0.45
N ALA A 90 29.14 -1.71 0.93
CA ALA A 90 27.90 -1.79 1.67
C ALA A 90 27.99 -2.86 2.79
N PRO A 91 28.90 -2.68 3.78
CA PRO A 91 29.07 -3.65 4.84
C PRO A 91 27.73 -3.92 5.55
N LEU A 92 27.47 -5.20 5.82
CA LEU A 92 26.27 -5.61 6.54
C LEU A 92 26.30 -5.02 7.94
N LYS A 93 25.45 -4.03 8.20
CA LYS A 93 25.25 -3.44 9.52
C LYS A 93 24.02 -4.06 10.16
N THR A 94 24.21 -4.80 11.26
CA THR A 94 23.11 -5.23 12.12
C THR A 94 22.83 -4.13 13.13
N ALA A 95 21.60 -3.61 13.12
CA ALA A 95 21.12 -2.72 14.15
C ALA A 95 20.19 -3.49 15.07
N THR A 96 20.35 -3.33 16.38
CA THR A 96 19.38 -3.83 17.35
C THR A 96 18.13 -2.97 17.26
N VAL A 97 17.05 -3.53 16.71
CA VAL A 97 15.77 -2.85 16.66
C VAL A 97 15.08 -3.06 18.00
N SER A 98 14.86 -1.98 18.75
CA SER A 98 13.95 -2.03 19.89
C SER A 98 12.53 -2.07 19.36
N PHE A 99 11.84 -3.17 19.62
CA PHE A 99 10.39 -3.17 19.45
C PHE A 99 9.81 -2.31 20.56
N SER A 100 9.08 -1.25 20.19
CA SER A 100 8.22 -0.55 21.14
C SER A 100 7.33 -1.60 21.79
N THR A 101 7.42 -1.73 23.10
CA THR A 101 6.57 -2.65 23.86
C THR A 101 5.13 -2.21 23.60
N SER A 102 4.40 -3.03 22.82
CA SER A 102 2.97 -2.81 22.66
C SER A 102 2.35 -2.76 24.04
N ALA A 103 1.37 -1.89 24.25
CA ALA A 103 0.77 -1.74 25.56
C ALA A 103 0.37 -3.10 26.15
N PRO A 104 0.52 -3.34 27.46
CA PRO A 104 0.47 -4.69 28.06
C PRO A 104 -0.82 -5.47 27.76
N TRP A 105 -1.91 -4.75 27.54
CA TRP A 105 -3.19 -5.33 27.19
C TRP A 105 -3.30 -5.75 25.71
N TYR A 106 -2.33 -5.54 24.82
CA TYR A 106 -2.37 -6.01 23.42
C TYR A 106 -1.86 -7.45 23.30
N THR A 107 -2.73 -8.40 23.61
CA THR A 107 -2.47 -9.85 23.46
C THR A 107 -2.74 -10.36 22.03
N PRO A 108 -2.18 -11.52 21.64
CA PRO A 108 -2.41 -12.13 20.32
C PRO A 108 -3.89 -12.29 19.95
N ASP A 109 -4.75 -12.57 20.94
CA ASP A 109 -6.20 -12.72 20.72
C ASP A 109 -6.85 -11.44 20.19
N ARG A 110 -6.41 -10.28 20.70
CA ARG A 110 -6.91 -8.97 20.23
C ARG A 110 -6.41 -8.66 18.83
N HIS A 111 -5.19 -9.10 18.50
CA HIS A 111 -4.69 -9.02 17.13
C HIS A 111 -5.55 -9.87 16.19
N ASN A 112 -5.96 -11.07 16.61
CA ASN A 112 -6.84 -11.94 15.84
C ASN A 112 -8.22 -11.31 15.63
N LEU A 113 -8.83 -10.73 16.68
CA LEU A 113 -10.10 -10.00 16.57
C LEU A 113 -9.98 -8.81 15.60
N LYS A 114 -8.91 -8.03 15.70
CA LYS A 114 -8.64 -6.89 14.79
C LYS A 114 -8.45 -7.34 13.34
N LYS A 115 -7.76 -8.47 13.12
CA LYS A 115 -7.56 -9.09 11.81
C LYS A 115 -8.90 -9.56 11.22
N LYS A 116 -9.72 -10.25 12.01
CA LYS A 116 -11.05 -10.73 11.58
C LYS A 116 -11.99 -9.58 11.24
N ARG A 117 -12.03 -8.54 12.07
CA ARG A 117 -12.76 -7.29 11.78
C ARG A 117 -12.33 -6.68 10.44
N ARG A 118 -11.02 -6.56 10.20
CA ARG A 118 -10.51 -6.01 8.93
C ARG A 118 -10.84 -6.89 7.72
N GLN A 119 -10.88 -8.22 7.90
CA GLN A 119 -11.31 -9.15 6.85
C GLN A 119 -12.79 -8.92 6.51
N LEU A 120 -13.66 -8.82 7.52
CA LEU A 120 -15.09 -8.59 7.34
C LEU A 120 -15.40 -7.22 6.75
N GLU A 121 -14.68 -6.18 7.18
CA GLU A 121 -14.78 -4.85 6.57
C GLU A 121 -14.50 -4.90 5.06
N ARG A 122 -13.43 -5.61 4.67
CA ARG A 122 -13.08 -5.79 3.25
C ARG A 122 -14.11 -6.61 2.50
N LEU A 123 -14.63 -7.68 3.10
CA LEU A 123 -15.69 -8.49 2.51
C LEU A 123 -16.95 -7.67 2.31
N ARG A 124 -17.37 -6.90 3.31
CA ARG A 124 -18.50 -5.97 3.23
C ARG A 124 -18.34 -4.99 2.07
N THR A 125 -17.18 -4.35 1.94
CA THR A 125 -16.92 -3.44 0.81
C THR A 125 -16.94 -4.14 -0.55
N LYS A 126 -16.49 -5.41 -0.62
CA LYS A 126 -16.44 -6.16 -1.88
C LYS A 126 -17.81 -6.68 -2.31
N THR A 127 -18.62 -7.16 -1.36
CA THR A 127 -19.84 -7.93 -1.63
C THR A 127 -21.11 -7.12 -1.43
N GLY A 128 -21.09 -6.07 -0.60
CA GLY A 128 -22.27 -5.29 -0.25
C GLY A 128 -23.31 -6.04 0.60
N LEU A 129 -23.05 -7.29 1.00
CA LEU A 129 -24.04 -8.13 1.69
C LEU A 129 -24.27 -7.70 3.14
N THR A 130 -25.53 -7.69 3.58
CA THR A 130 -25.95 -7.32 4.94
C THR A 130 -25.34 -8.22 6.01
N ALA A 131 -25.28 -9.53 5.76
CA ALA A 131 -24.66 -10.50 6.68
C ALA A 131 -23.20 -10.15 7.03
N HIS A 132 -22.42 -9.64 6.06
CA HIS A 132 -21.05 -9.18 6.33
C HIS A 132 -21.00 -7.88 7.12
N ALA A 133 -21.99 -6.98 6.94
CA ALA A 133 -22.10 -5.76 7.73
C ALA A 133 -22.45 -6.06 9.20
N GLU A 134 -23.39 -6.96 9.44
CA GLU A 134 -23.75 -7.43 10.78
C GLU A 134 -22.59 -8.14 11.46
N ALA A 135 -21.92 -9.06 10.76
CA ALA A 135 -20.73 -9.71 11.28
C ALA A 135 -19.63 -8.68 11.61
N ASN A 136 -19.39 -7.69 10.75
CA ASN A 136 -18.41 -6.64 11.03
C ASN A 136 -18.78 -5.82 12.26
N LYS A 137 -20.07 -5.49 12.46
CA LYS A 137 -20.57 -4.79 13.65
C LYS A 137 -20.37 -5.64 14.90
N TYR A 138 -20.74 -6.91 14.85
CA TYR A 138 -20.51 -7.88 15.93
C TYR A 138 -19.03 -7.92 16.35
N PHE A 139 -18.12 -8.20 15.42
CA PHE A 139 -16.68 -8.28 15.71
C PHE A 139 -16.09 -6.94 16.16
N THR A 140 -16.64 -5.81 15.73
CA THR A 140 -16.25 -4.48 16.23
C THR A 140 -16.60 -4.32 17.69
N ASN A 141 -17.82 -4.70 18.07
CA ASN A 141 -18.28 -4.66 19.45
C ASN A 141 -17.48 -5.64 20.31
N THR A 142 -17.31 -6.89 19.88
CA THR A 142 -16.49 -7.89 20.58
C THR A 142 -15.05 -7.42 20.78
N TYR A 143 -14.43 -6.81 19.77
CA TYR A 143 -13.10 -6.23 19.91
C TYR A 143 -13.07 -5.13 20.95
N ASN A 144 -14.04 -4.21 20.94
CA ASN A 144 -14.09 -3.09 21.87
C ASN A 144 -14.36 -3.54 23.32
N THR A 145 -15.24 -4.52 23.53
CA THR A 145 -15.52 -5.09 24.85
C THR A 145 -14.31 -5.83 25.39
N ALA A 146 -13.69 -6.70 24.58
CA ALA A 146 -12.44 -7.34 24.93
C ALA A 146 -11.36 -6.29 25.23
N LEU A 147 -11.30 -5.21 24.45
CA LEU A 147 -10.33 -4.12 24.63
C LEU A 147 -10.45 -3.50 26.02
N LYS A 148 -11.68 -3.13 26.39
CA LYS A 148 -12.02 -2.55 27.70
C LYS A 148 -11.75 -3.53 28.84
N SER A 149 -12.15 -4.80 28.69
CA SER A 149 -11.92 -5.85 29.69
C SER A 149 -10.44 -5.97 30.02
N ALA A 150 -9.57 -6.30 29.05
CA ALA A 150 -8.17 -6.52 29.41
C ALA A 150 -7.44 -5.26 29.89
N ARG A 151 -7.93 -4.06 29.52
CA ARG A 151 -7.45 -2.82 30.13
C ARG A 151 -7.84 -2.76 31.61
N SER A 152 -9.12 -3.01 31.92
CA SER A 152 -9.62 -3.07 33.29
C SER A 152 -8.90 -4.15 34.10
N ASP A 153 -8.74 -5.35 33.55
CA ASP A 153 -8.05 -6.47 34.20
C ASP A 153 -6.60 -6.11 34.53
N TYR A 154 -5.88 -5.52 33.58
CA TYR A 154 -4.50 -5.07 33.79
C TYR A 154 -4.39 -4.05 34.94
N PHE A 155 -5.22 -3.01 34.94
CA PHE A 155 -5.17 -2.01 36.00
C PHE A 155 -5.66 -2.55 37.35
N SER A 156 -6.64 -3.46 37.35
CA SER A 156 -7.12 -4.12 38.56
C SER A 156 -6.03 -4.99 39.18
N GLN A 157 -5.31 -5.76 38.36
CA GLN A 157 -4.17 -6.56 38.80
C GLN A 157 -3.03 -5.67 39.29
N LEU A 158 -2.73 -4.57 38.58
CA LEU A 158 -1.69 -3.61 38.96
C LEU A 158 -1.96 -2.97 40.31
N ILE A 159 -3.21 -2.61 40.59
CA ILE A 159 -3.64 -2.05 41.89
C ILE A 159 -3.55 -3.11 42.98
N ARG A 160 -4.06 -4.33 42.73
CA ARG A 160 -4.03 -5.43 43.71
C ARG A 160 -2.60 -5.82 44.10
N SER A 161 -1.70 -5.94 43.13
CA SER A 161 -0.31 -6.35 43.36
C SER A 161 0.53 -5.27 44.06
N ASN A 162 0.14 -4.00 43.95
CA ASN A 162 0.85 -2.88 44.55
C ASN A 162 0.08 -2.20 45.69
N SER A 163 -0.81 -2.93 46.37
CA SER A 163 -1.67 -2.40 47.45
C SER A 163 -0.90 -1.75 48.61
N SER A 164 0.33 -2.21 48.89
CA SER A 164 1.23 -1.63 49.92
C SER A 164 2.06 -0.44 49.44
N HIS A 165 2.10 -0.16 48.13
CA HIS A 165 3.00 0.83 47.53
C HIS A 165 2.25 2.09 47.10
N SER A 166 1.95 2.97 48.05
CA SER A 166 1.15 4.20 47.84
C SER A 166 1.60 5.05 46.64
N ARG A 167 2.92 5.22 46.43
CA ARG A 167 3.48 5.97 45.29
C ARG A 167 3.03 5.42 43.93
N THR A 168 3.02 4.10 43.80
CA THR A 168 2.58 3.43 42.57
C THR A 168 1.06 3.55 42.37
N LEU A 169 0.29 3.50 43.45
CA LEU A 169 -1.16 3.69 43.41
C LEU A 169 -1.53 5.12 43.01
N PHE A 170 -0.93 6.14 43.62
CA PHE A 170 -1.21 7.53 43.27
C PHE A 170 -0.76 7.86 41.85
N SER A 171 0.39 7.35 41.40
CA SER A 171 0.84 7.56 40.02
C SER A 171 -0.04 6.83 38.99
N THR A 172 -0.51 5.62 39.30
CA THR A 172 -1.45 4.90 38.43
C THR A 172 -2.83 5.57 38.39
N PHE A 173 -3.33 6.04 39.53
CA PHE A 173 -4.56 6.83 39.61
C PHE A 173 -4.44 8.11 38.80
N ALA A 174 -3.37 8.89 39.00
CA ALA A 174 -3.10 10.09 38.22
C ALA A 174 -3.04 9.78 36.72
N ARG A 175 -2.45 8.66 36.31
CA ARG A 175 -2.43 8.24 34.89
C ARG A 175 -3.83 7.91 34.33
N LEU A 176 -4.73 7.39 35.16
CA LEU A 176 -6.09 7.03 34.78
C LEU A 176 -7.04 8.22 34.74
N THR A 177 -6.87 9.18 35.66
CA THR A 177 -7.75 10.34 35.83
C THR A 177 -7.20 11.62 35.21
N LYS A 178 -5.92 11.62 34.78
CA LYS A 178 -5.36 12.75 34.03
C LYS A 178 -6.31 13.04 32.87
N PRO A 179 -6.86 14.26 32.79
CA PRO A 179 -7.65 14.63 31.63
C PRO A 179 -6.80 14.32 30.42
N ILE A 180 -7.38 13.57 29.49
CA ILE A 180 -6.76 13.43 28.18
C ILE A 180 -6.78 14.86 27.66
N ASP A 181 -5.64 15.54 27.72
CA ASP A 181 -5.39 16.74 26.95
C ASP A 181 -5.63 16.25 25.53
N ASN A 182 -6.86 16.43 25.04
CA ASN A 182 -7.24 15.83 23.80
C ASN A 182 -6.25 16.39 22.81
N ILE A 183 -5.39 15.55 22.27
CA ILE A 183 -4.56 15.89 21.10
C ILE A 183 -5.48 15.92 19.87
N THR A 184 -6.80 16.08 20.02
CA THR A 184 -7.42 17.17 19.27
C THR A 184 -6.81 18.45 19.81
N SER A 185 -5.63 18.80 19.26
CA SER A 185 -5.49 20.14 18.71
C SER A 185 -6.88 20.54 18.24
N THR A 186 -7.62 21.27 19.06
CA THR A 186 -8.89 21.85 18.67
C THR A 186 -8.51 22.55 17.39
N PHE A 187 -9.07 22.07 16.28
CA PHE A 187 -8.77 22.57 14.96
C PHE A 187 -9.44 23.94 14.92
N THR A 188 -8.86 24.88 15.67
CA THR A 188 -9.31 26.26 15.71
C THR A 188 -9.06 26.82 14.34
N THR A 189 -9.94 27.69 13.89
CA THR A 189 -9.80 28.39 12.62
C THR A 189 -8.38 28.95 12.45
N ASP A 190 -7.78 29.48 13.51
CA ASP A 190 -6.40 29.97 13.52
C ASP A 190 -5.35 28.89 13.22
N LYS A 191 -5.47 27.68 13.79
CA LYS A 191 -4.53 26.59 13.47
C LYS A 191 -4.68 26.12 12.04
N CYS A 192 -5.92 26.07 11.51
CA CYS A 192 -6.18 25.76 10.11
C CYS A 192 -5.53 26.80 9.19
N ASN A 193 -5.73 28.08 9.51
CA ASN A 193 -5.20 29.21 8.75
C ASN A 193 -3.66 29.23 8.79
N ASN A 194 -3.06 28.93 9.94
CA ASN A 194 -1.60 28.79 10.08
C ASN A 194 -1.05 27.61 9.29
N TYR A 195 -1.77 26.47 9.25
CA TYR A 195 -1.41 25.35 8.40
C TYR A 195 -1.50 25.72 6.91
N LEU A 196 -2.57 26.42 6.52
CA LEU A 196 -2.79 26.87 5.15
C LEU A 196 -1.70 27.87 4.71
N SER A 197 -1.40 28.86 5.56
CA SER A 197 -0.38 29.89 5.29
C SER A 197 1.02 29.29 5.18
N PHE A 198 1.35 28.28 5.98
CA PHE A 198 2.60 27.53 5.86
C PHE A 198 2.74 26.89 4.47
N PHE A 199 1.69 26.24 3.96
CA PHE A 199 1.73 25.64 2.62
C PHE A 199 1.76 26.70 1.52
N HIS A 200 1.00 27.79 1.63
CA HIS A 200 1.09 28.91 0.69
C HIS A 200 2.50 29.48 0.63
N SER A 201 3.06 29.83 1.79
CA SER A 201 4.44 30.30 1.90
C SER A 201 5.39 29.29 1.29
N LYS A 202 5.27 28.00 1.62
CA LYS A 202 6.15 26.96 1.07
C LYS A 202 6.05 26.84 -0.45
N ILE A 203 4.86 26.96 -1.05
CA ILE A 203 4.65 26.96 -2.50
C ILE A 203 5.35 28.17 -3.14
N HIS A 204 5.20 29.36 -2.55
CA HIS A 204 5.84 30.58 -3.04
C HIS A 204 7.35 30.65 -2.78
N THR A 205 7.83 29.92 -1.76
CA THR A 205 9.25 29.85 -1.39
C THR A 205 9.95 28.67 -2.06
N VAL A 206 9.25 27.81 -2.81
CA VAL A 206 9.92 26.90 -3.74
C VAL A 206 10.72 27.80 -4.69
N PRO A 207 12.06 27.78 -4.65
CA PRO A 207 12.83 28.59 -5.57
C PRO A 207 12.46 28.15 -6.97
N CYS A 208 12.11 29.10 -7.83
CA CYS A 208 11.96 28.92 -9.27
C CYS A 208 13.34 28.62 -9.89
N THR A 209 14.01 27.57 -9.42
CA THR A 209 15.30 27.05 -9.88
C THR A 209 15.18 25.57 -10.26
N ALA A 210 13.97 25.05 -10.41
CA ALA A 210 13.74 23.90 -11.27
C ALA A 210 13.65 24.39 -12.72
N LEU A 211 14.82 24.69 -13.30
CA LEU A 211 15.16 24.81 -14.72
C LEU A 211 14.28 25.77 -15.57
N PRO A 212 14.85 26.86 -16.15
CA PRO A 212 14.20 27.49 -17.28
C PRO A 212 14.30 26.54 -18.48
N LEU A 213 13.26 25.74 -18.70
CA LEU A 213 12.98 25.27 -20.06
C LEU A 213 12.54 26.50 -20.84
N THR A 214 13.51 27.20 -21.45
CA THR A 214 13.29 28.15 -22.53
C THR A 214 12.67 27.41 -23.71
N ILE A 215 11.35 27.19 -23.64
CA ILE A 215 10.55 26.83 -24.79
C ILE A 215 10.33 28.14 -25.55
N SER A 216 11.28 28.48 -26.42
CA SER A 216 11.06 29.47 -27.47
C SER A 216 9.85 29.03 -28.30
N PRO A 217 8.94 29.95 -28.69
CA PRO A 217 7.76 29.60 -29.45
C PRO A 217 8.18 29.15 -30.85
N LEU A 218 8.17 27.84 -31.10
CA LEU A 218 8.35 27.28 -32.43
C LEU A 218 7.15 27.67 -33.29
N LYS A 219 7.45 28.36 -34.40
CA LYS A 219 6.52 28.71 -35.48
C LYS A 219 5.88 27.43 -36.03
N PRO A 220 4.57 27.41 -36.37
CA PRO A 220 3.91 26.22 -36.88
C PRO A 220 4.53 25.77 -38.20
N ILE A 221 5.03 24.55 -38.25
CA ILE A 221 5.49 23.89 -39.48
C ILE A 221 4.24 23.42 -40.23
N SER A 222 4.05 23.94 -41.45
CA SER A 222 2.99 23.51 -42.36
C SER A 222 3.25 22.09 -42.85
N LEU A 223 2.29 21.19 -42.58
CA LEU A 223 2.21 19.82 -43.07
C LEU A 223 1.90 19.77 -44.58
N SER A 224 2.84 20.18 -45.42
CA SER A 224 2.76 19.88 -46.86
C SER A 224 4.15 19.86 -47.47
N THR A 225 4.93 18.82 -47.18
CA THR A 225 5.94 18.23 -48.08
C THR A 225 6.54 17.02 -47.34
N TYR A 226 6.06 15.83 -47.66
CA TYR A 226 6.87 14.62 -47.53
C TYR A 226 6.94 14.01 -48.93
N PRO A 227 8.13 13.60 -49.41
CA PRO A 227 8.23 12.82 -50.61
C PRO A 227 7.67 11.41 -50.36
N GLU A 228 6.98 10.90 -51.36
CA GLU A 228 6.39 9.58 -51.45
C GLU A 228 7.48 8.49 -51.37
N ILE A 229 7.51 7.73 -50.27
CA ILE A 229 8.37 6.54 -50.16
C ILE A 229 7.60 5.36 -50.74
N THR A 230 7.87 5.05 -51.99
CA THR A 230 7.47 3.81 -52.63
C THR A 230 8.38 2.67 -52.15
N GLY A 231 7.77 1.54 -51.75
CA GLY A 231 8.43 0.23 -51.70
C GLY A 231 8.95 -0.24 -50.34
N PHE A 232 8.16 -1.06 -49.65
CA PHE A 232 8.70 -2.06 -48.71
C PHE A 232 8.91 -3.39 -49.46
N PRO A 233 10.07 -4.06 -49.36
CA PRO A 233 10.25 -5.39 -49.92
C PRO A 233 9.43 -6.42 -49.13
N PRO A 234 8.81 -7.41 -49.79
CA PRO A 234 8.08 -8.47 -49.10
C PRO A 234 9.02 -9.36 -48.29
N SER A 235 8.60 -9.69 -47.07
CA SER A 235 9.30 -10.59 -46.15
C SER A 235 9.45 -12.00 -46.76
N PRO A 236 10.55 -12.73 -46.45
CA PRO A 236 10.71 -14.11 -46.89
C PRO A 236 9.63 -15.00 -46.27
N CYS A 237 8.82 -15.58 -47.15
CA CYS A 237 7.77 -16.54 -46.87
C CYS A 237 8.28 -17.67 -45.95
N SER A 238 7.62 -17.89 -44.81
CA SER A 238 7.80 -19.11 -44.02
C SER A 238 7.33 -20.30 -44.84
N GLN A 239 8.27 -21.15 -45.25
CA GLN A 239 7.96 -22.44 -45.84
C GLN A 239 7.31 -23.33 -44.77
N GLN A 240 6.04 -23.64 -45.01
CA GLN A 240 5.29 -24.69 -44.36
C GLN A 240 5.89 -26.04 -44.76
N PRO A 241 6.18 -26.97 -43.83
CA PRO A 241 6.56 -28.32 -44.20
C PRO A 241 5.37 -29.05 -44.84
N THR A 242 5.60 -29.59 -46.03
CA THR A 242 4.69 -30.49 -46.75
C THR A 242 4.54 -31.83 -46.02
N PRO A 243 3.33 -32.40 -45.92
CA PRO A 243 3.15 -33.78 -45.46
C PRO A 243 3.56 -34.77 -46.58
N PRO A 244 4.20 -35.91 -46.24
CA PRO A 244 4.56 -36.91 -47.24
C PRO A 244 3.33 -37.62 -47.81
N SER A 245 3.24 -37.59 -49.14
CA SER A 245 2.33 -38.36 -49.97
C SER A 245 2.55 -39.86 -49.81
N SER A 246 1.46 -40.57 -49.50
CA SER A 246 1.29 -42.01 -49.56
C SER A 246 1.31 -42.56 -51.00
N SER A 247 1.93 -43.72 -51.20
CA SER A 247 1.53 -44.90 -52.04
C SER A 247 2.75 -45.57 -52.72
N PRO A 248 2.68 -46.84 -53.19
CA PRO A 248 1.82 -47.97 -52.84
C PRO A 248 2.60 -49.28 -52.56
N THR A 249 1.95 -50.26 -51.90
CA THR A 249 2.08 -51.70 -52.17
C THR A 249 0.82 -52.41 -51.70
#